data_AF-K0TCW6-F1
#
_entry.id   AF-K0TCW6-F1
#
_cell.length_a   1.000
_cell.length_b   1.000
_cell.length_c   1.000
_cell.angle_alpha   90.00
_cell.angle_beta   90.00
_cell.angle_gamma   90.00
#
_symmetry.space_group_name_H-M   'P 1'
#
loop_
_entity.id
_entity.type
_entity.pdbx_description
1 polymer ?
#
loop_
_entity_poly.entity_id
_entity_poly.type
_entity_poly.pdbx_seq_one_letter_code
_entity_poly.pdbx_strand_id
1 'polypeptide(L)'
;MTRFAQTTAFLLLGLLQAKFASSIEVGDEVCLTGYIMDNFCVENVVMLDNSQVKTLEQPEEHSFHCLLDVGICIRSGFQVLGPKNPETGMHCGGFRIDNEESDVVLEAGRSLGRPGYCSTCEGNQDGPEYGYSATVRGTVSELGDGSDDDVKGTPILKNVRVTNNEECEAETAPPLCTHLREVTNEPTDPSDIDPLNDAEGASSDEDENVTDPPVAAPVEESETTAADTSEGVVGEPSEVNSSVFAHSSIAVVAGFASMLLLAV
;
A
#
# COMPACT_ATOMS: atom_id res chain seq x y z
N MET A 1 41.02 4.65 -62.35
CA MET A 1 39.56 4.45 -62.38
C MET A 1 39.21 3.28 -61.46
N THR A 2 38.90 3.51 -60.19
CA THR A 2 38.23 2.56 -59.27
C THR A 2 38.01 3.27 -57.92
N ARG A 3 36.88 3.96 -57.78
CA ARG A 3 35.67 3.60 -57.00
C ARG A 3 35.84 3.70 -55.48
N PHE A 4 35.30 4.81 -54.97
CA PHE A 4 34.90 5.06 -53.59
C PHE A 4 33.92 3.98 -53.12
N ALA A 5 34.20 3.35 -51.98
CA ALA A 5 33.24 2.56 -51.23
C ALA A 5 32.86 3.38 -49.99
N GLN A 6 31.62 3.87 -49.99
CA GLN A 6 31.02 4.68 -48.95
C GLN A 6 30.32 3.73 -47.99
N THR A 7 30.94 3.45 -46.85
CA THR A 7 30.34 2.69 -45.75
C THR A 7 29.45 3.63 -44.94
N THR A 8 28.16 3.63 -45.26
CA THR A 8 27.12 4.26 -44.42
C THR A 8 26.87 3.38 -43.19
N ALA A 9 27.43 3.78 -42.05
CA ALA A 9 27.02 3.28 -40.75
C ALA A 9 25.65 3.88 -40.40
N PHE A 10 24.58 3.10 -40.60
CA PHE A 10 23.27 3.41 -40.02
C PHE A 10 23.36 3.13 -38.52
N LEU A 11 23.60 4.20 -37.76
CA LEU A 11 23.44 4.25 -36.32
C LEU A 11 21.93 4.08 -36.03
N LEU A 12 21.51 2.85 -35.72
CA LEU A 12 20.19 2.56 -35.16
C LEU A 12 20.16 3.11 -33.73
N LEU A 13 19.88 4.41 -33.63
CA LEU A 13 19.52 5.06 -32.38
C LEU A 13 18.13 4.53 -32.01
N GLY A 14 18.08 3.50 -31.17
CA GLY A 14 16.86 3.00 -30.57
C GLY A 14 16.23 4.13 -29.75
N LEU A 15 15.19 4.75 -30.32
CA LEU A 15 14.30 5.63 -29.59
C LEU A 15 13.53 4.78 -28.58
N LEU A 16 14.10 4.64 -27.39
CA LEU A 16 13.33 4.28 -26.20
C LEU A 16 12.47 5.52 -25.88
N GLN A 17 11.31 5.62 -26.53
CA GLN A 17 10.32 6.62 -26.17
C GLN A 17 9.77 6.23 -24.82
N ALA A 18 10.29 6.85 -23.75
CA ALA A 18 9.57 6.93 -22.51
C ALA A 18 8.23 7.60 -22.82
N LYS A 19 7.13 6.83 -22.79
CA LYS A 19 5.79 7.40 -22.84
C LYS A 19 5.65 8.26 -21.59
N PHE A 20 5.59 9.57 -21.80
CA PHE A 20 5.37 10.55 -20.75
C PHE A 20 4.01 10.29 -20.08
N ALA A 21 3.97 10.49 -18.77
CA ALA A 21 2.78 10.27 -17.95
C ALA A 21 1.62 11.13 -18.46
N SER A 22 0.59 10.47 -18.96
CA SER A 22 -0.75 11.05 -19.01
C SER A 22 -1.18 11.32 -17.56
N SER A 23 -1.92 12.40 -17.33
CA SER A 23 -2.72 12.49 -16.12
C SER A 23 -3.61 11.25 -16.05
N ILE A 24 -3.63 10.58 -14.91
CA ILE A 24 -4.48 9.40 -14.71
C ILE A 24 -5.94 9.83 -14.72
N GLU A 25 -6.77 9.06 -15.42
CA GLU A 25 -8.22 9.25 -15.49
C GLU A 25 -8.96 7.99 -15.01
N VAL A 26 -10.23 8.15 -14.64
CA VAL A 26 -11.10 7.00 -14.35
C VAL A 26 -11.25 6.14 -15.60
N GLY A 27 -11.05 4.84 -15.45
CA GLY A 27 -11.04 3.86 -16.53
C GLY A 27 -9.64 3.49 -17.04
N ASP A 28 -8.59 4.19 -16.61
CA ASP A 28 -7.22 3.83 -16.97
C ASP A 28 -6.80 2.51 -16.32
N GLU A 29 -6.09 1.68 -17.09
CA GLU A 29 -5.37 0.53 -16.56
C GLU A 29 -4.01 0.97 -16.01
N VAL A 30 -3.71 0.55 -14.79
CA VAL A 30 -2.46 0.92 -14.11
C VAL A 30 -1.68 -0.31 -13.68
N CYS A 31 -0.37 -0.14 -13.58
CA CYS A 31 0.55 -1.13 -13.03
C CYS A 31 1.59 -0.44 -12.16
N LEU A 32 1.72 -0.86 -10.90
CA LEU A 32 2.70 -0.32 -9.98
C LEU A 32 3.30 -1.44 -9.13
N THR A 33 4.63 -1.46 -9.01
CA THR A 33 5.32 -2.30 -8.04
C THR A 33 5.73 -1.44 -6.85
N GLY A 34 5.42 -1.91 -5.64
CA GLY A 34 5.74 -1.18 -4.43
C GLY A 34 5.37 -1.94 -3.17
N TYR A 35 5.60 -1.31 -2.02
CA TYR A 35 5.20 -1.87 -0.74
C TYR A 35 3.68 -1.76 -0.57
N ILE A 36 3.08 -2.87 -0.15
CA ILE A 36 1.70 -2.95 0.26
C ILE A 36 1.61 -2.53 1.73
N MET A 37 0.73 -1.58 2.00
CA MET A 37 0.43 -1.09 3.33
C MET A 37 -1.07 -1.13 3.57
N ASP A 38 -1.49 -1.36 4.82
CA ASP A 38 -2.86 -1.09 5.20
C ASP A 38 -3.10 0.42 5.42
N ASN A 39 -4.31 0.87 5.13
CA ASN A 39 -4.66 2.29 5.20
C ASN A 39 -4.56 2.84 6.62
N PHE A 40 -4.79 2.02 7.65
CA PHE A 40 -4.63 2.44 9.04
C PHE A 40 -3.17 2.78 9.33
N CYS A 41 -2.22 1.90 9.02
CA CYS A 41 -0.80 2.19 9.22
C CYS A 41 -0.33 3.37 8.35
N VAL A 42 -0.91 3.59 7.17
CA VAL A 42 -0.61 4.79 6.35
C VAL A 42 -1.07 6.08 7.04
N GLU A 43 -2.27 6.10 7.61
CA GLU A 43 -2.81 7.27 8.34
C GLU A 43 -2.09 7.52 9.67
N ASN A 44 -1.40 6.52 10.20
CA ASN A 44 -0.60 6.66 11.42
C ASN A 44 0.82 7.16 11.09
N VAL A 45 1.41 7.93 12.02
CA VAL A 45 2.80 8.41 11.89
C VAL A 45 3.80 7.27 12.09
N VAL A 46 3.46 6.26 12.89
CA VAL A 46 4.32 5.13 13.26
C VAL A 46 3.58 3.80 13.11
N MET A 47 4.34 2.72 12.92
CA MET A 47 3.77 1.39 12.70
C MET A 47 3.04 0.91 13.96
N LEU A 48 1.90 0.23 13.77
CA LEU A 48 1.12 -0.31 14.89
C LEU A 48 1.89 -1.39 15.66
N ASP A 49 2.67 -2.20 14.96
CA ASP A 49 3.51 -3.28 15.51
C ASP A 49 4.89 -2.79 15.96
N ASN A 50 5.33 -1.60 15.53
CA ASN A 50 6.60 -1.00 15.95
C ASN A 50 6.55 0.54 15.98
N SER A 51 6.29 1.10 17.16
CA SER A 51 6.16 2.56 17.34
C SER A 51 7.44 3.38 17.14
N GLN A 52 8.59 2.73 16.91
CA GLN A 52 9.86 3.41 16.60
C GLN A 52 10.08 3.59 15.09
N VAL A 53 9.25 2.95 14.27
CA VAL A 53 9.36 2.96 12.80
C VAL A 53 8.27 3.87 12.25
N LYS A 54 8.67 4.84 11.42
CA LYS A 54 7.72 5.67 10.67
C LYS A 54 7.22 4.92 9.45
N THR A 55 5.91 4.95 9.26
CA THR A 55 5.18 4.11 8.31
C THR A 55 5.60 4.33 6.86
N LEU A 56 5.57 5.59 6.41
CA LEU A 56 5.93 5.94 5.04
C LEU A 56 7.45 6.09 4.82
N GLU A 57 8.26 6.18 5.88
CA GLU A 57 9.72 6.26 5.74
C GLU A 57 10.35 4.86 5.54
N GLN A 58 9.81 3.85 6.23
CA GLN A 58 10.35 2.48 6.31
C GLN A 58 9.23 1.43 6.20
N PRO A 59 8.45 1.37 5.10
CA PRO A 59 7.41 0.36 4.91
C PRO A 59 7.95 -1.08 4.86
N GLU A 60 9.24 -1.25 4.58
CA GLU A 60 9.94 -2.54 4.64
C GLU A 60 9.93 -3.20 6.03
N GLU A 61 9.69 -2.43 7.10
CA GLU A 61 9.64 -2.92 8.48
C GLU A 61 8.22 -3.32 8.91
N HIS A 62 7.21 -3.20 8.03
CA HIS A 62 5.85 -3.60 8.35
C HIS A 62 5.72 -5.13 8.36
N SER A 63 5.40 -5.73 9.51
CA SER A 63 5.33 -7.18 9.62
C SER A 63 4.13 -7.77 8.87
N PHE A 64 4.31 -8.99 8.35
CA PHE A 64 3.21 -9.77 7.78
C PHE A 64 2.11 -10.06 8.80
N HIS A 65 2.45 -10.18 10.09
CA HIS A 65 1.44 -10.33 11.15
C HIS A 65 0.52 -9.11 11.23
N CYS A 66 1.11 -7.92 11.31
CA CYS A 66 0.34 -6.68 11.42
C CYS A 66 -0.51 -6.48 10.16
N LEU A 67 0.08 -6.67 8.98
CA LEU A 67 -0.60 -6.43 7.71
C LEU A 67 -1.71 -7.46 7.43
N LEU A 68 -1.53 -8.74 7.78
CA LEU A 68 -2.37 -9.85 7.30
C LEU A 68 -3.21 -10.57 8.37
N ASP A 69 -2.98 -10.31 9.66
CA ASP A 69 -3.76 -10.89 10.77
C ASP A 69 -4.49 -9.84 11.62
N VAL A 70 -3.94 -8.64 11.77
CA VAL A 70 -4.49 -7.65 12.70
C VAL A 70 -5.75 -7.03 12.11
N GLY A 71 -6.88 -7.26 12.77
CA GLY A 71 -8.19 -6.93 12.21
C GLY A 71 -8.42 -5.43 11.93
N ILE A 72 -7.77 -4.51 12.65
CA ILE A 72 -7.89 -3.07 12.34
C ILE A 72 -7.16 -2.72 11.03
N CYS A 73 -5.97 -3.28 10.82
CA CYS A 73 -5.18 -3.13 9.60
C CYS A 73 -5.97 -3.68 8.41
N ILE A 74 -6.39 -4.94 8.45
CA ILE A 74 -7.13 -5.57 7.35
C ILE A 74 -8.42 -4.81 6.99
N ARG A 75 -9.22 -4.42 8.00
CA ARG A 75 -10.51 -3.74 7.75
C ARG A 75 -10.35 -2.31 7.23
N SER A 76 -9.19 -1.69 7.41
CA SER A 76 -8.92 -0.36 6.87
C SER A 76 -8.75 -0.36 5.34
N GLY A 77 -8.51 -1.53 4.75
CA GLY A 77 -8.18 -1.68 3.33
C GLY A 77 -6.68 -1.55 3.09
N PHE A 78 -6.28 -1.67 1.82
CA PHE A 78 -4.89 -1.71 1.42
C PHE A 78 -4.58 -0.71 0.31
N GLN A 79 -3.31 -0.32 0.23
CA GLN A 79 -2.77 0.42 -0.89
C GLN A 79 -1.35 -0.04 -1.23
N VAL A 80 -0.99 0.09 -2.49
CA VAL A 80 0.41 0.04 -2.93
C VAL A 80 1.00 1.43 -2.86
N LEU A 81 2.18 1.56 -2.25
CA LEU A 81 2.92 2.81 -2.16
C LEU A 81 3.67 3.11 -3.46
N GLY A 82 3.78 4.39 -3.78
CA GLY A 82 4.63 4.88 -4.85
C GLY A 82 6.09 5.06 -4.43
N PRO A 83 6.94 5.67 -5.28
CA PRO A 83 8.34 5.93 -4.97
C PRO A 83 8.53 6.88 -3.76
N LYS A 84 9.74 6.86 -3.17
CA LYS A 84 10.11 7.82 -2.11
C LYS A 84 10.26 9.23 -2.68
N ASN A 85 9.70 10.20 -1.98
CA ASN A 85 10.00 11.61 -2.16
C ASN A 85 11.44 11.86 -1.67
N PRO A 86 12.36 12.39 -2.52
CA PRO A 86 13.75 12.59 -2.13
C PRO A 86 13.93 13.76 -1.16
N GLU A 87 12.95 14.67 -1.06
CA GLU A 87 12.98 15.81 -0.13
C GLU A 87 12.58 15.37 1.28
N THR A 88 11.55 14.52 1.40
CA THR A 88 11.03 14.08 2.72
C THR A 88 11.56 12.73 3.17
N GLY A 89 12.08 11.92 2.26
CA GLY A 89 12.47 10.52 2.51
C GLY A 89 11.29 9.55 2.65
N MET A 90 10.05 10.03 2.49
CA MET A 90 8.82 9.25 2.66
C MET A 90 8.27 8.76 1.32
N HIS A 91 7.71 7.56 1.30
CA HIS A 91 6.92 7.06 0.17
C HIS A 91 5.64 7.89 -0.01
N CYS A 92 5.31 8.21 -1.26
CA CYS A 92 4.02 8.78 -1.62
C CYS A 92 2.92 7.70 -1.63
N GLY A 93 1.67 8.12 -1.44
CA GLY A 93 0.51 7.28 -1.73
C GLY A 93 0.49 6.89 -3.21
N GLY A 94 0.38 5.59 -3.49
CA GLY A 94 0.33 5.07 -4.84
C GLY A 94 -1.11 4.91 -5.31
N PHE A 95 -1.65 3.71 -5.08
CA PHE A 95 -3.02 3.37 -5.43
C PHE A 95 -3.66 2.53 -4.33
N ARG A 96 -4.86 2.93 -3.93
CA ARG A 96 -5.71 2.15 -3.04
C ARG A 96 -6.41 1.04 -3.80
N ILE A 97 -6.58 -0.07 -3.11
CA ILE A 97 -7.36 -1.21 -3.58
C ILE A 97 -8.76 -1.03 -3.02
N ASP A 98 -9.78 -1.21 -3.86
CA ASP A 98 -11.16 -1.18 -3.37
C ASP A 98 -11.34 -2.19 -2.23
N ASN A 99 -12.04 -1.77 -1.16
CA ASN A 99 -12.23 -2.61 0.01
C ASN A 99 -13.00 -3.90 -0.31
N GLU A 100 -13.88 -3.89 -1.31
CA GLU A 100 -14.59 -5.08 -1.79
C GLU A 100 -13.64 -6.10 -2.45
N GLU A 101 -12.45 -5.68 -2.87
CA GLU A 101 -11.44 -6.51 -3.53
C GLU A 101 -10.22 -6.78 -2.65
N SER A 102 -10.21 -6.37 -1.38
CA SER A 102 -9.05 -6.52 -0.48
C SER A 102 -8.61 -7.98 -0.24
N ASP A 103 -9.49 -8.95 -0.49
CA ASP A 103 -9.16 -10.38 -0.38
C ASP A 103 -8.01 -10.79 -1.32
N VAL A 104 -7.85 -10.14 -2.48
CA VAL A 104 -6.75 -10.45 -3.42
C VAL A 104 -5.37 -10.12 -2.82
N VAL A 105 -5.31 -9.13 -1.94
CA VAL A 105 -4.08 -8.75 -1.22
C VAL A 105 -3.76 -9.78 -0.15
N LEU A 106 -4.78 -10.19 0.61
CA LEU A 106 -4.64 -11.19 1.66
C LEU A 106 -4.21 -12.54 1.10
N GLU A 107 -4.84 -12.99 0.02
CA GLU A 107 -4.51 -14.25 -0.66
C GLU A 107 -3.07 -14.23 -1.16
N ALA A 108 -2.68 -13.20 -1.92
CA ALA A 108 -1.32 -13.07 -2.44
C ALA A 108 -0.29 -12.98 -1.31
N GLY A 109 -0.54 -12.13 -0.30
CA GLY A 109 0.37 -11.94 0.84
C GLY A 109 0.55 -13.20 1.67
N ARG A 110 -0.53 -13.92 1.98
CA ARG A 110 -0.47 -15.19 2.75
C ARG A 110 0.20 -16.31 1.97
N SER A 111 0.03 -16.35 0.65
CA SER A 111 0.73 -17.32 -0.21
C SER A 111 2.25 -17.07 -0.28
N LEU A 112 2.68 -15.83 -0.07
CA LEU A 112 4.09 -15.42 -0.10
C LEU A 112 4.76 -15.52 1.27
N GLY A 113 4.07 -15.06 2.32
CA GLY A 113 4.61 -14.86 3.65
C GLY A 113 5.10 -16.14 4.32
N ARG A 114 6.13 -16.01 5.16
CA ARG A 114 6.70 -17.15 5.86
C ARG A 114 5.74 -17.76 6.89
N PRO A 115 5.56 -19.09 6.93
CA PRO A 115 4.78 -19.74 7.97
C PRO A 115 5.28 -19.38 9.38
N GLY A 116 4.35 -19.02 10.26
CA GLY A 116 4.65 -18.58 11.64
C GLY A 116 4.84 -17.07 11.80
N TYR A 117 4.89 -16.30 10.71
CA TYR A 117 4.99 -14.83 10.72
C TYR A 117 3.68 -14.12 10.39
N CYS A 118 2.71 -14.86 9.86
CA CYS A 118 1.30 -14.58 10.04
C CYS A 118 0.56 -15.89 10.29
N SER A 119 -0.63 -15.81 10.87
CA SER A 119 -1.42 -16.95 11.35
C SER A 119 -1.83 -17.91 10.23
N THR A 120 -1.91 -17.39 9.01
CA THR A 120 -2.41 -18.07 7.81
C THR A 120 -1.42 -18.00 6.65
N CYS A 121 -0.15 -17.71 6.94
CA CYS A 121 0.92 -17.68 5.95
C CYS A 121 1.30 -19.12 5.53
N GLU A 122 1.29 -19.37 4.23
CA GLU A 122 1.51 -20.69 3.61
C GLU A 122 2.74 -20.71 2.68
N GLY A 123 3.50 -19.62 2.64
CA GLY A 123 4.69 -19.50 1.81
C GLY A 123 5.84 -20.41 2.22
N ASN A 124 7.01 -20.16 1.65
CA ASN A 124 8.21 -20.92 1.97
C ASN A 124 8.76 -20.52 3.36
N GLN A 125 9.54 -21.41 3.99
CA GLN A 125 10.38 -21.13 5.16
C GLN A 125 11.41 -20.02 4.90
N ASP A 126 11.75 -19.74 3.65
CA ASP A 126 12.57 -18.59 3.25
C ASP A 126 11.74 -17.39 2.80
N GLY A 127 10.42 -17.42 3.03
CA GLY A 127 9.51 -16.32 2.69
C GLY A 127 9.77 -15.04 3.53
N PRO A 128 9.23 -13.90 3.09
CA PRO A 128 9.35 -12.65 3.83
C PRO A 128 8.57 -12.70 5.15
N GLU A 129 9.13 -11.99 6.14
CA GLU A 129 8.54 -11.75 7.46
C GLU A 129 7.99 -10.33 7.58
N TYR A 130 8.58 -9.41 6.81
CA TYR A 130 8.35 -7.97 6.80
C TYR A 130 8.35 -7.45 5.36
N GLY A 131 7.82 -6.25 5.16
CA GLY A 131 8.02 -5.49 3.93
C GLY A 131 7.37 -6.16 2.72
N TYR A 132 6.05 -6.32 2.76
CA TYR A 132 5.33 -6.93 1.66
C TYR A 132 5.42 -6.06 0.40
N SER A 133 6.30 -6.41 -0.53
CA SER A 133 6.40 -5.80 -1.86
C SER A 133 5.69 -6.66 -2.90
N ALA A 134 4.84 -6.04 -3.70
CA ALA A 134 4.10 -6.71 -4.75
C ALA A 134 3.84 -5.79 -5.95
N THR A 135 3.52 -6.39 -7.08
CA THR A 135 3.05 -5.66 -8.26
C THR A 135 1.53 -5.70 -8.30
N VAL A 136 0.93 -4.52 -8.31
CA VAL A 136 -0.52 -4.30 -8.37
C VAL A 136 -0.89 -3.81 -9.77
N ARG A 137 -1.88 -4.48 -10.36
CA ARG A 137 -2.53 -4.06 -11.60
C ARG A 137 -4.01 -3.85 -11.34
N GLY A 138 -4.61 -2.86 -11.97
CA GLY A 138 -6.05 -2.61 -11.82
C GLY A 138 -6.55 -1.50 -12.74
N THR A 139 -7.84 -1.21 -12.64
CA THR A 139 -8.50 -0.12 -13.35
C THR A 139 -8.88 0.97 -12.37
N VAL A 140 -8.54 2.21 -12.68
CA VAL A 140 -8.87 3.37 -11.83
C VAL A 140 -10.38 3.56 -11.81
N SER A 141 -10.97 3.47 -10.62
CA SER A 141 -12.41 3.71 -10.42
C SER A 141 -12.69 5.12 -9.92
N GLU A 142 -11.78 5.68 -9.10
CA GLU A 142 -11.90 7.01 -8.49
C GLU A 142 -10.51 7.64 -8.34
N LEU A 143 -10.41 8.98 -8.43
CA LEU A 143 -9.12 9.68 -8.38
C LEU A 143 -8.68 10.13 -6.97
N GLY A 144 -9.57 10.06 -5.97
CA GLY A 144 -9.33 10.70 -4.69
C GLY A 144 -9.51 12.23 -4.76
N ASP A 145 -9.25 12.92 -3.64
CA ASP A 145 -9.32 14.39 -3.54
C ASP A 145 -7.99 15.11 -3.83
N GLY A 146 -6.93 14.34 -4.10
CA GLY A 146 -5.59 14.84 -4.39
C GLY A 146 -4.81 15.40 -3.20
N SER A 147 -5.24 15.16 -1.96
CA SER A 147 -4.47 15.55 -0.77
C SER A 147 -3.27 14.62 -0.54
N ASP A 148 -2.09 15.19 -0.24
CA ASP A 148 -0.86 14.41 -0.05
C ASP A 148 -0.74 13.78 1.35
N ASP A 149 -1.52 14.26 2.31
CA ASP A 149 -1.37 13.94 3.74
C ASP A 149 -2.29 12.81 4.22
N ASP A 150 -3.22 12.32 3.39
CA ASP A 150 -4.13 11.24 3.80
C ASP A 150 -4.47 10.24 2.68
N VAL A 151 -5.11 9.14 3.07
CA VAL A 151 -5.52 8.08 2.14
C VAL A 151 -6.67 8.50 1.21
N LYS A 152 -7.31 9.66 1.40
CA LYS A 152 -8.39 10.15 0.53
C LYS A 152 -7.86 10.80 -0.73
N GLY A 153 -6.62 11.31 -0.70
CA GLY A 153 -5.99 11.82 -1.91
C GLY A 153 -5.57 10.74 -2.89
N THR A 154 -5.49 9.48 -2.45
CA THR A 154 -4.99 8.37 -3.26
C THR A 154 -6.10 7.79 -4.16
N PRO A 155 -5.86 7.60 -5.47
CA PRO A 155 -6.83 6.96 -6.37
C PRO A 155 -7.16 5.53 -5.96
N ILE A 156 -8.38 5.09 -6.28
CA ILE A 156 -8.89 3.74 -5.98
C ILE A 156 -8.90 2.90 -7.26
N LEU A 157 -8.50 1.63 -7.13
CA LEU A 157 -8.51 0.63 -8.19
C LEU A 157 -9.59 -0.43 -7.95
N LYS A 158 -10.17 -0.89 -9.06
CA LYS A 158 -11.00 -2.09 -9.18
C LYS A 158 -10.42 -3.07 -10.20
N ASN A 159 -10.99 -4.27 -10.28
CA ASN A 159 -10.48 -5.37 -11.10
C ASN A 159 -9.01 -5.68 -10.79
N VAL A 160 -8.67 -5.63 -9.51
CA VAL A 160 -7.30 -5.65 -9.01
C VAL A 160 -6.70 -7.06 -9.13
N ARG A 161 -5.43 -7.08 -9.52
CA ARG A 161 -4.57 -8.27 -9.50
C ARG A 161 -3.30 -7.93 -8.75
N VAL A 162 -2.90 -8.81 -7.85
CA VAL A 162 -1.66 -8.70 -7.07
C VAL A 162 -0.77 -9.88 -7.43
N THR A 163 0.49 -9.59 -7.73
CA THR A 163 1.48 -10.58 -8.16
C THR A 163 2.79 -10.36 -7.42
N ASN A 164 3.61 -11.42 -7.34
CA ASN A 164 4.86 -11.42 -6.58
C ASN A 164 5.99 -10.72 -7.35
N ASN A 165 5.93 -9.38 -7.41
CA ASN A 165 6.91 -8.51 -8.08
C ASN A 165 7.11 -8.87 -9.57
N GLU A 166 6.02 -9.21 -10.27
CA GLU A 166 6.07 -9.38 -11.73
C GLU A 166 6.22 -8.03 -12.41
N GLU A 167 7.15 -7.90 -13.35
CA GLU A 167 7.46 -6.60 -13.96
C GLU A 167 6.23 -5.95 -14.65
N CYS A 168 6.09 -4.64 -14.49
CA CYS A 168 5.19 -3.83 -15.29
C CYS A 168 5.85 -3.54 -16.64
N GLU A 169 5.14 -3.76 -17.76
CA GLU A 169 5.63 -3.34 -19.09
C GLU A 169 5.87 -1.81 -19.13
N ALA A 170 5.04 -1.07 -18.42
CA ALA A 170 5.24 0.34 -18.10
C ALA A 170 4.67 0.61 -16.70
N GLU A 171 5.49 1.12 -15.79
CA GLU A 171 5.00 1.56 -14.49
C GLU A 171 4.18 2.84 -14.61
N THR A 172 3.02 2.83 -13.97
CA THR A 172 2.15 3.99 -13.86
C THR A 172 2.63 4.85 -12.70
N ALA A 173 3.05 6.07 -13.01
CA ALA A 173 3.40 7.04 -11.98
C ALA A 173 2.15 7.49 -11.22
N PRO A 174 2.08 7.32 -9.88
CA PRO A 174 0.93 7.75 -9.12
C PRO A 174 0.83 9.28 -9.07
N PRO A 175 -0.38 9.85 -8.98
CA PRO A 175 -0.58 11.30 -9.07
C PRO A 175 0.02 12.04 -7.88
N LEU A 176 -0.06 11.47 -6.67
CA LEU A 176 0.54 12.05 -5.45
C LEU A 176 2.09 12.00 -5.45
N CYS A 177 2.68 11.33 -6.43
CA CYS A 177 4.14 11.23 -6.59
C CYS A 177 4.68 12.17 -7.68
N THR A 178 3.83 13.03 -8.26
CA THR A 178 4.21 13.82 -9.45
C THR A 178 5.15 14.98 -9.14
N HIS A 179 5.18 15.49 -7.90
CA HIS A 179 6.15 16.50 -7.45
C HIS A 179 7.62 16.01 -7.51
N LEU A 180 7.84 14.69 -7.56
CA LEU A 180 9.18 14.11 -7.65
C LEU A 180 9.84 14.27 -9.03
N ARG A 181 9.11 14.84 -10.00
CA ARG A 181 9.54 14.98 -11.40
C ARG A 181 10.23 16.31 -11.70
N GLU A 182 10.09 17.34 -10.86
CA GLU A 182 10.74 18.63 -11.12
C GLU A 182 12.23 18.64 -10.75
N VAL A 183 12.69 17.76 -9.87
CA VAL A 183 14.07 17.82 -9.33
C VAL A 183 15.13 17.23 -10.27
N THR A 184 14.76 16.46 -11.31
CA THR A 184 15.75 15.72 -12.13
C THR A 184 16.01 16.24 -13.55
N ASN A 185 15.38 17.34 -13.99
CA ASN A 185 15.64 17.86 -15.34
C ASN A 185 15.66 19.41 -15.43
N GLU A 186 16.57 20.06 -14.72
CA GLU A 186 17.10 21.34 -15.20
C GLU A 186 18.58 21.45 -14.85
N PRO A 187 19.51 21.54 -15.82
CA PRO A 187 20.84 22.04 -15.54
C PRO A 187 20.65 23.48 -15.08
N THR A 188 20.83 23.75 -13.78
CA THR A 188 20.86 25.11 -13.26
C THR A 188 21.97 25.85 -13.98
N ASP A 189 21.61 26.76 -14.89
CA ASP A 189 22.56 27.66 -15.52
C ASP A 189 23.15 28.54 -14.41
N PRO A 190 24.47 28.47 -14.13
CA PRO A 190 25.08 29.23 -13.04
C PRO A 190 25.15 30.75 -13.31
N SER A 191 24.42 31.27 -14.29
CA SER A 191 24.42 32.71 -14.63
C SER A 191 23.43 33.57 -13.84
N ASP A 192 22.50 33.01 -13.08
CA ASP A 192 21.43 33.78 -12.43
C ASP A 192 21.64 34.06 -10.93
N ILE A 193 22.86 33.90 -10.41
CA ILE A 193 23.21 34.48 -9.10
C ILE A 193 23.51 35.95 -9.31
N ASP A 194 22.49 36.79 -9.14
CA ASP A 194 22.60 38.24 -9.04
C ASP A 194 23.20 38.58 -7.66
N PRO A 195 24.46 39.04 -7.55
CA PRO A 195 25.05 39.42 -6.29
C PRO A 195 24.89 40.94 -6.15
N LEU A 196 23.95 41.41 -5.33
CA LEU A 196 23.98 42.71 -4.64
C LEU A 196 22.61 43.00 -3.99
N ASN A 197 22.51 42.79 -2.69
CA ASN A 197 22.24 43.93 -1.81
C ASN A 197 22.56 43.62 -0.34
N ASP A 198 23.38 44.51 0.17
CA ASP A 198 23.85 44.68 1.54
C ASP A 198 22.67 44.85 2.52
N ALA A 199 22.68 44.18 3.66
CA ALA A 199 23.25 44.62 4.93
C ALA A 199 22.40 45.63 5.73
N GLU A 200 22.46 45.43 7.05
CA GLU A 200 22.20 46.34 8.16
C GLU A 200 20.80 46.34 8.81
N GLY A 201 20.79 46.01 10.10
CA GLY A 201 19.64 46.13 10.99
C GLY A 201 19.82 45.39 12.32
N ALA A 202 20.77 45.85 13.13
CA ALA A 202 21.05 45.34 14.48
C ALA A 202 20.06 45.84 15.55
N SER A 203 20.04 45.14 16.69
CA SER A 203 19.56 45.52 18.05
C SER A 203 18.04 45.72 18.21
N SER A 204 17.39 45.41 19.34
CA SER A 204 17.81 45.34 20.75
C SER A 204 16.64 44.80 21.61
N ASP A 205 17.01 44.08 22.67
CA ASP A 205 16.49 44.14 24.06
C ASP A 205 15.04 43.67 24.36
N GLU A 206 14.88 42.68 25.26
CA GLU A 206 14.53 42.79 26.70
C GLU A 206 13.13 43.39 26.90
N ASP A 207 12.21 42.94 27.76
CA ASP A 207 12.11 41.92 28.79
C ASP A 207 10.62 42.00 29.27
N GLU A 208 10.19 41.09 30.14
CA GLU A 208 9.03 41.24 31.05
C GLU A 208 7.61 41.12 30.43
N ASN A 209 6.56 40.54 31.02
CA ASN A 209 6.27 39.87 32.28
C ASN A 209 4.74 39.61 32.26
N VAL A 210 4.25 38.74 33.15
CA VAL A 210 2.85 38.52 33.62
C VAL A 210 1.84 37.95 32.60
N THR A 211 1.04 36.92 32.87
CA THR A 211 0.44 36.40 34.12
C THR A 211 -0.14 34.99 33.86
N ASP A 212 0.20 33.99 34.69
CA ASP A 212 -0.76 32.96 35.15
C ASP A 212 -1.81 33.63 36.05
N PRO A 213 -3.06 33.12 36.31
CA PRO A 213 -3.46 31.71 36.52
C PRO A 213 -4.93 31.44 36.00
N PRO A 214 -5.78 30.47 36.47
CA PRO A 214 -5.58 29.38 37.44
C PRO A 214 -6.06 27.98 37.02
N VAL A 215 -5.48 27.02 37.75
CA VAL A 215 -5.94 25.65 37.99
C VAL A 215 -7.42 25.63 38.43
N ALA A 216 -8.22 24.80 37.75
CA ALA A 216 -9.50 24.32 38.24
C ALA A 216 -9.55 22.78 38.13
N ALA A 217 -10.23 22.20 39.10
CA ALA A 217 -10.15 20.84 39.63
C ALA A 217 -10.53 19.69 38.67
N PRO A 218 -10.13 18.44 39.00
CA PRO A 218 -10.56 17.24 38.29
C PRO A 218 -12.05 17.00 38.47
N VAL A 219 -12.72 16.66 37.36
CA VAL A 219 -14.11 16.22 37.33
C VAL A 219 -14.15 14.79 37.86
N GLU A 220 -15.03 14.57 38.84
CA GLU A 220 -15.23 13.31 39.54
C GLU A 220 -15.67 12.18 38.61
N GLU A 221 -15.07 11.02 38.83
CA GLU A 221 -15.55 9.73 38.35
C GLU A 221 -16.86 9.38 39.07
N SER A 222 -17.94 9.21 38.31
CA SER A 222 -19.17 8.59 38.81
C SER A 222 -19.10 7.09 38.54
N GLU A 223 -18.59 6.35 39.52
CA GLU A 223 -18.85 4.92 39.65
C GLU A 223 -20.35 4.69 39.88
N THR A 224 -21.00 4.00 38.95
CA THR A 224 -22.32 3.40 39.20
C THR A 224 -22.13 1.95 39.58
N THR A 225 -22.10 1.71 40.89
CA THR A 225 -22.30 0.39 41.48
C THR A 225 -23.80 0.14 41.63
N ALA A 226 -24.29 -0.92 41.00
CA ALA A 226 -25.57 -1.53 41.35
C ALA A 226 -25.34 -3.04 41.56
N ALA A 227 -25.30 -3.40 42.83
CA ALA A 227 -25.44 -4.75 43.37
C ALA A 227 -26.86 -5.28 43.04
N ASP A 228 -27.00 -6.51 42.54
CA ASP A 228 -27.25 -7.74 43.32
C ASP A 228 -28.75 -8.11 43.38
N THR A 229 -29.00 -9.41 43.56
CA THR A 229 -30.24 -10.21 43.61
C THR A 229 -30.70 -10.78 42.26
N SER A 230 -30.98 -12.08 42.08
CA SER A 230 -31.08 -13.19 43.03
C SER A 230 -31.12 -14.54 42.28
N GLU A 231 -30.96 -15.57 43.09
CA GLU A 231 -30.81 -17.00 42.84
C GLU A 231 -31.94 -17.69 42.05
N GLY A 232 -31.52 -18.66 41.22
CA GLY A 232 -31.99 -20.05 41.26
C GLY A 232 -33.29 -20.41 40.55
N VAL A 233 -33.22 -21.35 39.59
CA VAL A 233 -33.99 -22.62 39.62
C VAL A 233 -33.28 -23.66 38.72
N VAL A 234 -33.14 -24.84 39.32
CA VAL A 234 -32.66 -26.13 38.82
C VAL A 234 -33.56 -26.69 37.71
N GLY A 235 -32.97 -27.27 36.67
CA GLY A 235 -33.66 -28.07 35.65
C GLY A 235 -32.69 -28.94 34.86
N GLU A 236 -32.62 -30.21 35.23
CA GLU A 236 -31.81 -31.31 34.68
C GLU A 236 -32.13 -31.68 33.20
N PRO A 237 -31.30 -32.54 32.56
CA PRO A 237 -31.14 -32.60 31.12
C PRO A 237 -32.12 -33.56 30.44
N SER A 238 -32.39 -33.31 29.15
CA SER A 238 -32.94 -34.34 28.25
C SER A 238 -32.05 -34.50 27.04
N GLU A 239 -31.40 -35.66 27.00
CA GLU A 239 -30.80 -36.26 25.83
C GLU A 239 -31.86 -36.39 24.73
N VAL A 240 -31.58 -35.88 23.53
CA VAL A 240 -32.22 -36.41 22.31
C VAL A 240 -31.14 -36.69 21.29
N ASN A 241 -30.77 -37.96 21.27
CA ASN A 241 -30.10 -38.65 20.20
C ASN A 241 -30.94 -38.52 18.91
N SER A 242 -30.33 -38.07 17.82
CA SER A 242 -30.83 -38.34 16.46
C SER A 242 -29.67 -38.38 15.49
N SER A 243 -29.06 -39.56 15.42
CA SER A 243 -28.58 -40.12 14.16
C SER A 243 -29.68 -40.07 13.10
N VAL A 244 -29.35 -39.70 11.85
CA VAL A 244 -29.80 -40.30 10.56
C VAL A 244 -29.49 -39.30 9.41
N PHE A 245 -29.22 -39.86 8.22
CA PHE A 245 -28.75 -39.27 6.94
C PHE A 245 -27.22 -39.25 6.83
N ALA A 246 -26.51 -40.31 6.43
CA ALA A 246 -26.71 -41.28 5.35
C ALA A 246 -26.74 -40.65 3.94
N HIS A 247 -25.57 -40.77 3.29
CA HIS A 247 -25.31 -40.94 1.86
C HIS A 247 -25.74 -39.85 0.86
N SER A 248 -24.73 -39.27 0.20
CA SER A 248 -24.60 -39.43 -1.26
C SER A 248 -23.17 -39.15 -1.70
N SER A 249 -22.53 -40.21 -2.17
CA SER A 249 -21.25 -40.19 -2.86
C SER A 249 -21.40 -39.46 -4.20
N ILE A 250 -20.60 -38.42 -4.43
CA ILE A 250 -20.44 -37.82 -5.75
C ILE A 250 -19.47 -38.71 -6.53
N ALA A 251 -19.98 -39.33 -7.59
CA ALA A 251 -19.20 -40.10 -8.54
C ALA A 251 -18.37 -39.15 -9.41
N VAL A 252 -17.04 -39.26 -9.32
CA VAL A 252 -16.12 -38.69 -10.32
C VAL A 252 -16.09 -39.66 -11.50
N VAL A 253 -16.73 -39.26 -12.60
CA VAL A 253 -16.66 -39.97 -13.88
C VAL A 253 -15.31 -39.64 -14.54
N ALA A 254 -14.46 -40.65 -14.66
CA ALA A 254 -13.30 -40.65 -15.53
C ALA A 254 -13.71 -41.03 -16.97
N GLY A 255 -13.10 -40.36 -17.95
CA GLY A 255 -13.23 -40.66 -19.39
C GLY A 255 -13.61 -39.38 -20.16
N PHE A 256 -12.97 -38.97 -21.24
CA PHE A 256 -12.26 -39.75 -22.26
C PHE A 256 -11.14 -38.90 -22.88
N ALA A 257 -10.00 -39.55 -23.12
CA ALA A 257 -9.02 -39.11 -24.09
C ALA A 257 -9.69 -39.11 -25.48
N SER A 258 -9.66 -37.98 -26.17
CA SER A 258 -10.00 -37.90 -27.60
C SER A 258 -8.75 -37.55 -28.38
N MET A 259 -8.17 -38.59 -28.95
CA MET A 259 -7.09 -38.59 -29.92
C MET A 259 -7.68 -38.11 -31.25
N LEU A 260 -7.35 -36.91 -31.70
CA LEU A 260 -7.68 -36.45 -33.05
C LEU A 260 -6.44 -36.55 -33.94
N LEU A 261 -6.40 -37.62 -34.72
CA LEU A 261 -5.66 -37.66 -35.99
C LEU A 261 -6.34 -36.74 -37.00
N LEU A 262 -5.54 -36.01 -37.79
CA LEU A 262 -5.60 -35.82 -39.26
C LEU A 262 -4.75 -34.56 -39.61
N ALA A 263 -3.59 -34.77 -40.23
CA ALA A 263 -3.37 -34.75 -41.68
C ALA A 263 -3.09 -33.34 -42.22
N VAL A 264 -1.83 -33.06 -42.59
CA VAL A 264 -1.27 -33.02 -43.96
C VAL A 264 0.26 -32.90 -43.82
#